data_AF-A0A968WW17-F1
#
_entry.id   AF-A0A968WW17-F1
#
_cell.length_a   1.000
_cell.length_b   1.000
_cell.length_c   1.000
_cell.angle_alpha   90.00
_cell.angle_beta   90.00
_cell.angle_gamma   90.00
#
_symmetry.space_group_name_H-M   'P 1'
#
loop_
_entity.id
_entity.type
_entity.pdbx_description
1 polymer ?
#
loop_
_entity_poly.entity_id
_entity_poly.type
_entity_poly.pdbx_seq_one_letter_code
_entity_poly.pdbx_strand_id
1 'polypeptide(L)'
;MGCHAHVRRKFFEAKDQSPKLIGWILRQLSHLYRIEKELRVARAAPVIREVVRASQSTIIHRRLKIILEKLAARKGAQAILPQSGLGKAIHYALNQWPHLQTYLQDGRVEIDNNLCENAIRPSKLGAKNWLFIGNEASGEKTAILYTIVENCRREKIDPREYLEDVLTRLPDLKTSEVAALTPANWKQSKTPKLARPKAA
;
A
#
# COMPACT_ATOMS: atom_id res chain seq x y z
N MET A 1 -9.35 1.79 3.16
CA MET A 1 -8.10 2.49 2.76
C MET A 1 -8.32 3.16 1.42
N GLY A 2 -8.12 4.46 1.34
CA GLY A 2 -8.22 5.22 0.09
C GLY A 2 -6.88 5.13 -0.65
N CYS A 3 -6.93 5.04 -1.97
CA CYS A 3 -5.74 4.91 -2.81
C CYS A 3 -5.78 5.96 -3.92
N HIS A 4 -4.75 6.80 -4.00
CA HIS A 4 -4.68 7.84 -5.03
C HIS A 4 -4.57 7.24 -6.43
N ALA A 5 -4.03 6.04 -6.59
CA ALA A 5 -3.97 5.34 -7.87
C ALA A 5 -5.38 5.06 -8.43
N HIS A 6 -6.32 4.64 -7.57
CA HIS A 6 -7.71 4.42 -7.97
C HIS A 6 -8.42 5.72 -8.37
N VAL A 7 -8.19 6.79 -7.62
CA VAL A 7 -8.73 8.12 -7.94
C VAL A 7 -8.19 8.59 -9.30
N ARG A 8 -6.87 8.53 -9.49
CA ARG A 8 -6.20 8.91 -10.74
C ARG A 8 -6.72 8.11 -11.92
N ARG A 9 -6.90 6.79 -11.77
CA ARG A 9 -7.43 5.91 -12.83
C ARG A 9 -8.82 6.32 -13.28
N LYS A 10 -9.74 6.58 -12.34
CA LYS A 10 -11.11 7.00 -12.69
C LYS A 10 -11.15 8.33 -13.44
N PHE A 11 -10.32 9.30 -13.04
CA PHE A 11 -10.20 10.55 -13.80
C PHE A 11 -9.61 10.32 -15.19
N PHE A 12 -8.60 9.45 -15.31
CA PHE A 12 -8.01 9.12 -16.60
C PHE A 12 -9.00 8.43 -17.55
N GLU A 13 -9.82 7.50 -17.04
CA GLU A 13 -10.89 6.84 -17.81
C GLU A 13 -11.97 7.82 -18.28
N ALA A 14 -12.16 8.95 -17.58
CA ALA A 14 -13.11 10.00 -17.95
C ALA A 14 -12.51 11.14 -18.80
N LYS A 15 -11.22 11.08 -19.18
CA LYS A 15 -10.45 12.21 -19.72
C LYS A 15 -11.09 12.93 -20.91
N ASP A 16 -11.82 12.20 -21.75
CA ASP A 16 -12.41 12.74 -22.98
C ASP A 16 -13.65 13.60 -22.72
N GLN A 17 -14.28 13.48 -21.54
CA GLN A 17 -15.49 14.25 -21.18
C GLN A 17 -15.19 15.71 -20.84
N SER A 18 -14.01 16.00 -20.27
CA SER A 18 -13.58 17.36 -19.97
C SER A 18 -12.05 17.45 -19.96
N PRO A 19 -11.40 17.45 -21.14
CA PRO A 19 -9.94 17.30 -21.24
C PRO A 19 -9.15 18.35 -20.46
N LYS A 20 -9.58 19.62 -20.52
CA LYS A 20 -8.90 20.72 -19.80
C LYS A 20 -8.98 20.55 -18.29
N LEU A 21 -10.17 20.30 -17.75
CA LEU A 21 -10.42 20.15 -16.32
C LEU A 21 -9.73 18.88 -15.79
N ILE A 22 -9.93 17.75 -16.45
CA ILE A 22 -9.38 16.47 -16.03
C ILE A 22 -7.85 16.48 -16.17
N GLY A 23 -7.32 17.06 -17.24
CA GLY A 23 -5.89 17.27 -17.39
C GLY A 23 -5.30 18.09 -16.22
N TRP A 24 -6.01 19.12 -15.76
CA TRP A 24 -5.60 19.87 -14.57
C TRP A 24 -5.63 19.01 -13.29
N ILE A 25 -6.69 18.22 -13.06
CA ILE A 25 -6.80 17.30 -11.91
C ILE A 25 -5.66 16.28 -11.91
N LEU A 26 -5.41 15.62 -13.06
CA LEU A 26 -4.34 14.64 -13.22
C LEU A 26 -2.95 15.25 -12.99
N ARG A 27 -2.74 16.51 -13.39
CA ARG A 27 -1.50 17.25 -13.07
C ARG A 27 -1.34 17.49 -11.57
N GLN A 28 -2.39 17.87 -10.86
CA GLN A 28 -2.33 18.03 -9.40
C GLN A 28 -1.98 16.70 -8.71
N LEU A 29 -2.62 15.60 -9.11
CA LEU A 29 -2.27 14.27 -8.60
C LEU A 29 -0.81 13.92 -8.92
N SER A 30 -0.33 14.26 -10.12
CA SER A 30 1.06 14.01 -10.51
C SER A 30 2.07 14.79 -9.64
N HIS A 31 1.72 15.99 -9.15
CA HIS A 31 2.56 16.71 -8.20
C HIS A 31 2.69 15.98 -6.87
N LEU A 32 1.62 15.37 -6.36
CA LEU A 32 1.68 14.54 -5.15
C LEU A 32 2.65 13.35 -5.35
N TYR A 33 2.53 12.66 -6.48
CA TYR A 33 3.43 11.54 -6.80
C TYR A 33 4.89 11.97 -6.96
N ARG A 34 5.14 13.18 -7.46
CA ARG A 34 6.50 13.71 -7.57
C ARG A 34 7.11 13.91 -6.18
N ILE A 35 6.38 14.53 -5.25
CA ILE A 35 6.82 14.71 -3.86
C ILE A 35 7.14 13.36 -3.23
N GLU A 36 6.24 12.37 -3.36
CA GLU A 36 6.49 11.03 -2.82
C GLU A 36 7.68 10.33 -3.47
N LYS A 37 7.90 10.53 -4.77
CA LYS A 37 9.09 10.00 -5.46
C LYS A 37 10.37 10.59 -4.89
N GLU A 38 10.41 11.92 -4.71
CA GLU A 38 11.57 12.61 -4.13
C GLU A 38 11.87 12.12 -2.71
N LEU A 39 10.85 11.99 -1.86
CA LEU A 39 10.98 11.44 -0.50
C LEU A 39 11.52 10.00 -0.49
N ARG A 40 11.07 9.15 -1.42
CA ARG A 40 11.57 7.77 -1.55
C ARG A 40 13.02 7.73 -2.01
N VAL A 41 13.38 8.53 -3.01
CA VAL A 41 14.77 8.60 -3.53
C VAL A 41 15.72 9.08 -2.43
N ALA A 42 15.31 10.07 -1.64
CA ALA A 42 16.06 10.57 -0.50
C ALA A 42 16.08 9.60 0.71
N ARG A 43 15.33 8.48 0.65
CA ARG A 43 15.12 7.56 1.78
C ARG A 43 14.72 8.30 3.06
N ALA A 44 13.83 9.28 2.91
CA ALA A 44 13.43 10.15 4.00
C ALA A 44 12.82 9.36 5.17
N ALA A 45 13.26 9.67 6.39
CA ALA A 45 12.68 9.12 7.60
C ALA A 45 11.19 9.53 7.73
N PRO A 46 10.34 8.75 8.43
CA PRO A 46 8.91 9.04 8.56
C PRO A 46 8.59 10.48 8.99
N VAL A 47 9.31 11.02 9.97
CA VAL A 47 9.14 12.40 10.46
C VAL A 47 9.37 13.44 9.35
N ILE A 48 10.37 13.23 8.49
CA ILE A 48 10.65 14.13 7.36
C ILE A 48 9.52 14.05 6.33
N ARG A 49 9.00 12.85 6.08
CA ARG A 49 7.85 12.67 5.17
C ARG A 49 6.63 13.44 5.67
N GLU A 50 6.33 13.37 6.97
CA GLU A 50 5.22 14.11 7.59
C GLU A 50 5.38 15.63 7.42
N VAL A 51 6.55 16.19 7.72
CA VAL A 51 6.82 17.62 7.58
C VAL A 51 6.69 18.10 6.12
N VAL A 52 7.25 17.35 5.17
CA VAL A 52 7.14 17.67 3.74
C VAL A 52 5.70 17.55 3.25
N ARG A 53 4.96 16.53 3.70
CA ARG A 53 3.55 16.35 3.35
C ARG A 53 2.68 17.48 3.91
N ALA A 54 2.91 17.87 5.16
CA ALA A 54 2.19 18.97 5.81
C ALA A 54 2.37 20.29 5.07
N SER A 55 3.60 20.60 4.64
CA SER A 55 3.92 21.83 3.93
C SER A 55 3.52 21.83 2.45
N GLN A 56 3.66 20.71 1.73
CA GLN A 56 3.47 20.67 0.28
C GLN A 56 2.21 19.90 -0.14
N SER A 57 2.07 18.65 0.31
CA SER A 57 1.02 17.74 -0.16
C SER A 57 -0.37 18.16 0.33
N THR A 58 -0.48 18.67 1.57
CA THR A 58 -1.74 19.13 2.15
C THR A 58 -2.38 20.27 1.36
N ILE A 59 -1.57 21.18 0.82
CA ILE A 59 -2.09 22.31 0.01
C ILE A 59 -2.71 21.81 -1.28
N ILE A 60 -2.07 20.86 -1.95
CA ILE A 60 -2.58 20.24 -3.19
C ILE A 60 -3.87 19.48 -2.90
N HIS A 61 -3.91 18.71 -1.80
CA HIS A 61 -5.12 18.03 -1.33
C HIS A 61 -6.27 18.99 -1.09
N ARG A 62 -6.05 20.06 -0.33
CA ARG A 62 -7.07 21.07 -0.04
C ARG A 62 -7.63 21.67 -1.33
N ARG A 63 -6.75 22.03 -2.27
CA ARG A 63 -7.15 22.61 -3.56
C ARG A 63 -8.00 21.64 -4.38
N LEU A 64 -7.59 20.38 -4.46
CA LEU A 64 -8.36 19.34 -5.14
C LEU A 64 -9.74 19.16 -4.50
N LYS A 65 -9.80 19.03 -3.17
CA LYS A 65 -11.07 18.85 -2.44
C LYS A 65 -12.06 19.97 -2.76
N ILE A 66 -11.63 21.22 -2.63
CA ILE A 66 -12.46 22.41 -2.88
C ILE A 66 -13.02 22.38 -4.32
N ILE A 67 -12.19 22.05 -5.31
CA ILE A 67 -12.65 22.01 -6.71
C ILE A 67 -13.63 20.86 -6.93
N LEU A 68 -13.36 19.67 -6.38
CA LEU A 68 -14.25 18.52 -6.52
C LEU A 68 -15.62 18.78 -5.86
N GLU A 69 -15.65 19.39 -4.68
CA GLU A 69 -16.89 19.79 -4.00
C GLU A 69 -17.66 20.83 -4.81
N LYS A 70 -16.97 21.86 -5.34
CA LYS A 70 -17.57 22.87 -6.23
C LYS A 70 -18.17 22.25 -7.49
N LEU A 71 -17.48 21.28 -8.09
CA LEU A 71 -17.97 20.57 -9.28
C LEU A 71 -19.18 19.71 -8.96
N ALA A 72 -19.17 19.00 -7.82
CA ALA A 72 -20.29 18.19 -7.36
C ALA A 72 -21.54 19.04 -7.01
N ALA A 73 -21.34 20.27 -6.55
CA ALA A 73 -22.42 21.18 -6.18
C ALA A 73 -23.08 21.91 -7.37
N ARG A 74 -22.58 21.75 -8.61
CA ARG A 74 -23.18 22.40 -9.79
C ARG A 74 -24.59 21.89 -10.06
N LYS A 75 -25.50 22.81 -10.39
CA LYS A 75 -26.92 22.52 -10.68
C LYS A 75 -27.33 23.04 -12.06
N GLY A 76 -28.50 22.61 -12.54
CA GLY A 76 -29.08 23.06 -13.81
C GLY A 76 -28.23 22.65 -15.02
N ALA A 77 -28.13 23.53 -16.02
CA ALA A 77 -27.39 23.27 -17.26
C ALA A 77 -25.88 23.00 -17.08
N GLN A 78 -25.30 23.35 -15.92
CA GLN A 78 -23.89 23.10 -15.60
C GLN A 78 -23.68 21.86 -14.73
N ALA A 79 -24.76 21.14 -14.37
CA ALA A 79 -24.68 19.96 -13.53
C ALA A 79 -23.86 18.85 -14.20
N ILE A 80 -22.98 18.23 -13.41
CA ILE A 80 -22.29 17.01 -13.85
C ILE A 80 -23.20 15.85 -13.47
N LEU A 81 -23.69 15.14 -14.49
CA LEU A 81 -24.57 13.98 -14.28
C LEU A 81 -23.85 12.93 -13.41
N PRO A 82 -24.44 12.46 -12.30
CA PRO A 82 -23.80 11.49 -11.40
C PRO A 82 -23.35 10.21 -12.09
N GLN A 83 -24.07 9.79 -13.13
CA GLN A 83 -23.78 8.58 -13.89
C GLN A 83 -22.73 8.76 -15.01
N SER A 84 -22.36 10.01 -15.32
CA SER A 84 -21.25 10.29 -16.25
C SER A 84 -19.92 9.78 -15.68
N GLY A 85 -18.93 9.55 -16.56
CA GLY A 85 -17.60 9.12 -16.13
C GLY A 85 -16.95 10.11 -15.17
N LEU A 86 -17.06 11.42 -15.46
CA LEU A 86 -16.58 12.49 -14.59
C LEU A 86 -17.35 12.54 -13.27
N GLY A 87 -18.68 12.42 -13.30
CA GLY A 87 -19.52 12.37 -12.09
C GLY A 87 -19.14 11.23 -11.16
N LYS A 88 -18.98 10.02 -11.71
CA LYS A 88 -18.52 8.83 -10.98
C LYS A 88 -17.12 9.02 -10.40
N ALA A 89 -16.19 9.64 -11.14
CA ALA A 89 -14.84 9.91 -10.67
C ALA A 89 -14.82 10.91 -9.49
N ILE A 90 -15.57 12.01 -9.60
CA ILE A 90 -15.70 13.03 -8.54
C ILE A 90 -16.30 12.41 -7.28
N HIS A 91 -17.44 11.72 -7.41
CA HIS A 91 -18.14 11.15 -6.25
C HIS A 91 -17.29 10.07 -5.57
N TYR A 92 -16.62 9.22 -6.34
CA TYR A 92 -15.68 8.25 -5.78
C TYR A 92 -14.54 8.93 -5.01
N ALA A 93 -13.93 9.97 -5.58
CA ALA A 93 -12.86 10.69 -4.92
C ALA A 93 -13.33 11.30 -3.59
N LEU A 94 -14.47 12.00 -3.59
CA LEU A 94 -15.03 12.64 -2.39
C LEU A 94 -15.40 11.62 -1.31
N ASN A 95 -15.98 10.48 -1.68
CA ASN A 95 -16.30 9.41 -0.72
C ASN A 95 -15.03 8.80 -0.10
N GLN A 96 -13.95 8.68 -0.88
CA GLN A 96 -12.66 8.16 -0.39
C GLN A 96 -11.83 9.22 0.35
N TRP A 97 -12.23 10.50 0.31
CA TRP A 97 -11.41 11.63 0.76
C TRP A 97 -10.89 11.49 2.20
N PRO A 98 -11.69 11.08 3.20
CA PRO A 98 -11.20 10.88 4.56
C PRO A 98 -10.01 9.91 4.63
N HIS A 99 -10.02 8.86 3.80
CA HIS A 99 -8.94 7.89 3.76
C HIS A 99 -7.76 8.33 2.89
N LEU A 100 -8.01 9.14 1.85
CA LEU A 100 -6.94 9.70 1.00
C LEU A 100 -6.04 10.67 1.78
N GLN A 101 -6.48 11.17 2.93
CA GLN A 101 -5.72 12.06 3.81
C GLN A 101 -4.86 11.32 4.84
N THR A 102 -5.09 10.02 5.08
CA THR A 102 -4.39 9.27 6.14
C THR A 102 -2.87 9.30 5.99
N TYR A 103 -2.35 9.13 4.77
CA TYR A 103 -0.90 9.17 4.55
C TYR A 103 -0.27 10.55 4.83
N LEU A 104 -1.06 11.63 4.86
CA LEU A 104 -0.54 12.96 5.21
C LEU A 104 -0.16 13.08 6.69
N GLN A 105 -0.74 12.23 7.54
CA GLN A 105 -0.60 12.28 9.00
C GLN A 105 0.41 11.26 9.54
N ASP A 106 0.75 10.23 8.76
CA ASP A 106 1.71 9.19 9.15
C ASP A 106 2.73 8.96 8.04
N GLY A 107 4.00 9.27 8.34
CA GLY A 107 5.14 9.15 7.43
C GLY A 107 5.46 7.72 7.02
N ARG A 108 4.95 6.72 7.74
CA ARG A 108 5.16 5.29 7.46
C ARG A 108 4.20 4.80 6.37
N VAL A 109 3.08 5.50 6.18
CA VAL A 109 2.04 5.14 5.23
C VAL A 109 2.39 5.66 3.84
N GLU A 110 2.25 4.80 2.84
CA GLU A 110 2.38 5.18 1.43
C GLU A 110 1.12 5.88 0.91
N ILE A 111 1.29 6.70 -0.13
CA ILE A 111 0.18 7.39 -0.81
C ILE A 111 -0.84 6.42 -1.44
N ASP A 112 -0.41 5.20 -1.77
CA ASP A 112 -1.21 4.15 -2.36
C ASP A 112 -1.05 2.83 -1.60
N ASN A 113 -2.09 2.01 -1.64
CA ASN A 113 -2.07 0.64 -1.10
C ASN A 113 -1.60 -0.40 -2.12
N ASN A 114 -1.11 0.00 -3.30
CA ASN A 114 -0.74 -0.89 -4.40
C ASN A 114 0.26 -1.99 -3.98
N LEU A 115 1.20 -1.67 -3.09
CA LEU A 115 2.16 -2.66 -2.57
C LEU A 115 1.44 -3.78 -1.79
N CYS A 116 0.52 -3.41 -0.90
CA CYS A 116 -0.29 -4.36 -0.15
C CYS A 116 -1.23 -5.16 -1.07
N GLU A 117 -1.89 -4.49 -2.03
CA GLU A 117 -2.76 -5.16 -3.00
C GLU A 117 -1.97 -6.18 -3.85
N ASN A 118 -0.77 -5.81 -4.29
CA ASN A 118 0.10 -6.71 -5.05
C ASN A 118 0.59 -7.89 -4.19
N ALA A 119 0.89 -7.68 -2.92
CA ALA A 119 1.31 -8.75 -2.01
C ALA A 119 0.18 -9.76 -1.72
N ILE A 120 -1.07 -9.29 -1.63
CA ILE A 120 -2.25 -10.14 -1.36
C ILE A 120 -2.79 -10.79 -2.64
N ARG A 121 -2.51 -10.22 -3.82
CA ARG A 121 -3.06 -10.70 -5.11
C ARG A 121 -2.78 -12.18 -5.40
N PRO A 122 -1.56 -12.74 -5.17
CA PRO A 122 -1.31 -14.17 -5.31
C PRO A 122 -2.25 -15.00 -4.44
N SER A 123 -2.52 -14.58 -3.20
CA SER A 123 -3.44 -15.26 -2.30
C SER A 123 -4.87 -15.26 -2.81
N LYS A 124 -5.34 -14.14 -3.35
CA LYS A 124 -6.68 -14.03 -3.95
C LYS A 124 -6.83 -14.89 -5.22
N LEU A 125 -5.78 -14.95 -6.05
CA LEU A 125 -5.76 -15.81 -7.23
C LEU A 125 -5.70 -17.29 -6.82
N GLY A 126 -4.88 -17.63 -5.84
CA GLY A 126 -4.79 -18.97 -5.25
C GLY A 126 -6.14 -19.42 -4.69
N ALA A 127 -6.81 -18.59 -3.88
CA ALA A 127 -8.13 -18.90 -3.32
C ALA A 127 -9.21 -19.15 -4.40
N LYS A 128 -9.12 -18.48 -5.54
CA LYS A 128 -10.02 -18.76 -6.68
C LYS A 128 -9.69 -20.10 -7.37
N ASN A 129 -8.44 -20.54 -7.33
CA ASN A 129 -7.94 -21.72 -8.03
C ASN A 129 -7.81 -22.96 -7.13
N TRP A 130 -7.91 -22.81 -5.81
CA TRP A 130 -7.67 -23.87 -4.84
C TRP A 130 -8.97 -24.37 -4.23
N LEU A 131 -9.31 -25.61 -4.55
CA LEU A 131 -10.55 -26.27 -4.12
C LEU A 131 -10.68 -26.49 -2.61
N PHE A 132 -9.59 -26.27 -1.85
CA PHE A 132 -9.52 -26.53 -0.41
C PHE A 132 -9.71 -25.28 0.48
N ILE A 133 -9.84 -24.09 -0.12
CA ILE A 133 -10.21 -22.87 0.64
C ILE A 133 -11.74 -22.72 0.56
N GLY A 134 -12.44 -23.47 1.41
CA GLY A 134 -13.92 -23.52 1.41
C GLY A 134 -14.59 -23.23 2.75
N ASN A 135 -13.83 -23.08 3.84
CA ASN A 135 -14.35 -22.76 5.18
C ASN A 135 -13.42 -21.80 5.94
N GLU A 136 -13.94 -21.18 7.01
CA GLU A 136 -13.24 -20.16 7.81
C GLU A 136 -11.90 -20.66 8.37
N ALA A 137 -11.89 -21.88 8.94
CA ALA A 137 -10.68 -22.50 9.49
C ALA A 137 -9.58 -22.70 8.42
N SER A 138 -9.95 -23.01 7.18
CA SER A 138 -9.00 -23.13 6.06
C SER A 138 -8.49 -21.76 5.62
N GLY A 139 -9.32 -20.72 5.73
CA GLY A 139 -8.93 -19.33 5.49
C GLY A 139 -7.87 -18.83 6.47
N GLU A 140 -8.05 -19.09 7.77
CA GLU A 140 -7.09 -18.69 8.81
C GLU A 140 -5.72 -19.36 8.59
N LYS A 141 -5.69 -20.69 8.42
CA LYS A 141 -4.44 -21.43 8.15
C LYS A 141 -3.72 -20.92 6.90
N THR A 142 -4.49 -20.63 5.86
CA THR A 142 -3.98 -20.06 4.62
C THR A 142 -3.36 -18.68 4.85
N ALA A 143 -4.02 -17.81 5.63
CA ALA A 143 -3.51 -16.48 5.96
C ALA A 143 -2.21 -16.54 6.75
N ILE A 144 -2.10 -17.47 7.72
CA ILE A 144 -0.87 -17.71 8.48
C ILE A 144 0.28 -18.11 7.53
N LEU A 145 0.05 -19.11 6.67
CA LEU A 145 1.05 -19.57 5.71
C LEU A 145 1.53 -18.45 4.77
N TYR A 146 0.60 -17.67 4.21
CA TYR A 146 0.96 -16.54 3.36
C TYR A 146 1.74 -15.47 4.09
N THR A 147 1.38 -15.19 5.34
CA THR A 147 2.11 -14.24 6.18
C THR A 147 3.55 -14.69 6.36
N ILE A 148 3.80 -15.97 6.64
CA ILE A 148 5.16 -16.53 6.78
C ILE A 148 5.93 -16.41 5.46
N VAL A 149 5.33 -16.84 4.34
CA VAL A 149 5.97 -16.78 3.01
C VAL A 149 6.32 -15.35 2.60
N GLU A 150 5.42 -14.40 2.85
CA GLU A 150 5.67 -13.00 2.49
C GLU A 150 6.74 -12.35 3.38
N ASN A 151 6.79 -12.72 4.66
CA ASN A 151 7.91 -12.31 5.52
C ASN A 151 9.25 -12.89 5.04
N CYS A 152 9.29 -14.15 4.58
CA CYS A 152 10.50 -14.72 3.96
C CYS A 152 10.93 -13.92 2.73
N ARG A 153 10.00 -13.58 1.84
CA ARG A 153 10.28 -12.77 0.64
C ARG A 153 10.79 -11.37 0.99
N ARG A 154 10.19 -10.71 1.98
CA ARG A 154 10.63 -9.39 2.47
C ARG A 154 12.07 -9.45 3.00
N GLU A 155 12.43 -10.53 3.66
CA GLU A 155 13.79 -10.79 4.16
C GLU A 155 14.73 -11.38 3.10
N LYS A 156 14.27 -11.60 1.86
CA LYS A 156 15.04 -12.24 0.77
C LYS A 156 15.52 -13.66 1.13
N ILE A 157 14.69 -14.41 1.83
CA ILE A 157 14.91 -15.82 2.19
C ILE A 157 14.11 -16.69 1.21
N ASP A 158 14.66 -17.83 0.79
CA ASP A 158 13.88 -18.85 0.09
C ASP A 158 12.84 -19.45 1.06
N PRO A 159 11.53 -19.24 0.82
CA PRO A 159 10.50 -19.77 1.72
C PRO A 159 10.55 -21.28 1.86
N ARG A 160 11.02 -22.01 0.85
CA ARG A 160 11.15 -23.47 0.91
C ARG A 160 12.22 -23.88 1.91
N GLU A 161 13.41 -23.30 1.79
CA GLU A 161 14.54 -23.58 2.69
C GLU A 161 14.18 -23.25 4.15
N TYR A 162 13.51 -22.12 4.36
CA TYR A 162 13.02 -21.73 5.68
C TYR A 162 12.01 -22.74 6.24
N LEU A 163 11.01 -23.13 5.44
CA LEU A 163 9.97 -24.05 5.89
C LEU A 163 10.51 -25.45 6.15
N GLU A 164 11.39 -25.97 5.30
CA GLU A 164 12.04 -27.27 5.50
C GLU A 164 12.78 -27.29 6.84
N ASP A 165 13.65 -26.30 7.09
CA ASP A 165 14.42 -26.24 8.33
C ASP A 165 13.55 -26.00 9.58
N VAL A 166 12.59 -25.08 9.53
CA VAL A 166 11.72 -24.77 10.67
C VAL A 166 10.79 -25.93 11.00
N LEU A 167 10.18 -26.58 10.01
CA LEU A 167 9.29 -27.72 10.24
C LEU A 167 10.05 -28.95 10.75
N THR A 168 11.33 -29.13 10.36
CA THR A 168 12.18 -30.18 10.93
C THR A 168 12.53 -29.92 12.39
N ARG A 169 12.76 -28.66 12.80
CA ARG A 169 13.12 -28.33 14.19
C ARG A 169 11.92 -28.19 15.12
N LEU A 170 10.74 -27.91 14.59
CA LEU A 170 9.53 -27.62 15.36
C LEU A 170 9.17 -28.67 16.44
N PRO A 171 9.25 -30.00 16.17
CA PRO A 171 8.87 -31.02 17.12
C PRO A 171 9.72 -31.04 18.39
N ASP A 172 10.99 -30.62 18.28
CA ASP A 172 11.97 -30.69 19.36
C ASP A 172 12.13 -29.36 20.13
N LEU A 173 11.47 -28.29 19.66
CA LEU A 173 11.59 -26.95 20.22
C LEU A 173 10.56 -26.68 21.32
N LYS A 174 10.99 -25.97 22.36
CA LYS A 174 10.08 -25.44 23.38
C LYS A 174 9.33 -24.23 22.82
N THR A 175 8.10 -24.02 23.30
CA THR A 175 7.28 -22.86 22.91
C THR A 175 8.00 -21.52 23.10
N SER A 176 8.86 -21.40 24.12
CA SER A 176 9.68 -20.22 24.39
C SER A 176 10.70 -19.90 23.29
N GLU A 177 11.05 -20.87 22.45
CA GLU A 177 12.10 -20.76 21.43
C GLU A 177 11.54 -20.42 20.05
N VAL A 178 10.21 -20.47 19.87
CA VAL A 178 9.52 -20.22 18.59
C VAL A 178 9.79 -18.81 18.05
N ALA A 179 9.97 -17.82 18.93
CA ALA A 179 10.29 -16.45 18.52
C ALA A 179 11.63 -16.35 17.74
N ALA A 180 12.58 -17.25 18.01
CA ALA A 180 13.84 -17.33 17.27
C ALA A 180 13.67 -17.87 15.85
N LEU A 181 12.54 -18.52 15.56
CA LEU A 181 12.25 -19.08 14.25
C LEU A 181 11.59 -18.09 13.30
N THR A 182 11.20 -16.88 13.73
CA THR A 182 10.66 -15.89 12.78
C THR A 182 11.65 -15.64 11.64
N PRO A 183 11.19 -15.39 10.38
CA PRO A 183 12.10 -15.30 9.23
C PRO A 183 13.30 -14.37 9.42
N ALA A 184 13.08 -13.22 10.07
CA ALA A 184 14.15 -12.27 10.38
C ALA A 184 15.19 -12.82 11.36
N ASN A 185 14.76 -13.52 12.42
CA ASN A 185 15.66 -14.10 13.42
C ASN A 185 16.37 -15.35 12.90
N TRP A 186 15.66 -16.17 12.11
CA TRP A 186 16.22 -17.33 11.42
C TRP A 186 17.37 -16.95 10.48
N LYS A 187 17.22 -15.85 9.74
CA LYS A 187 18.29 -15.34 8.88
C LYS A 187 19.51 -14.88 9.67
N GLN A 188 19.29 -14.25 10.82
CA GLN A 188 20.36 -13.83 11.71
C GLN A 188 21.12 -15.01 12.30
N SER A 189 20.44 -16.11 12.65
CA SER A 189 21.11 -17.30 13.18
C SER A 189 21.95 -18.04 12.14
N LYS A 190 21.60 -17.95 10.85
CA LYS A 190 22.40 -18.50 9.74
C LYS A 190 23.56 -17.61 9.29
N THR A 191 23.57 -16.34 9.66
CA THR A 191 24.65 -15.42 9.26
C THR A 191 25.82 -15.56 10.23
N PRO A 192 27.04 -15.95 9.77
CA PRO A 192 28.18 -16.07 10.66
C PRO A 192 28.49 -14.72 11.30
N LYS A 193 28.64 -14.69 12.63
CA LYS A 193 29.08 -13.48 13.35
C LYS A 193 30.50 -13.15 12.87
N LEU A 194 30.67 -12.03 12.17
CA LEU A 194 31.98 -11.49 11.85
C LEU A 194 32.78 -11.34 13.16
N ALA A 195 33.89 -12.07 13.27
CA ALA A 195 34.78 -11.96 14.41
C ALA A 195 35.27 -10.52 14.52
N ARG A 196 35.13 -9.90 15.69
CA ARG A 196 35.74 -8.60 15.97
C ARG A 196 37.26 -8.75 15.81
N PRO A 197 37.94 -7.86 15.05
CA PRO A 197 39.39 -7.88 15.02
C PRO A 197 39.91 -7.68 16.45
N LYS A 198 40.83 -8.55 16.88
CA LYS A 198 41.54 -8.38 18.15
C LYS A 198 42.27 -7.03 18.06
N ALA A 199 41.97 -6.13 18.98
CA ALA A 199 42.75 -4.92 19.16
C ALA A 199 44.20 -5.33 19.48
N ALA A 200 45.14 -4.77 18.72
CA ALA A 200 46.57 -4.91 18.94
C ALA A 200 47.04 -4.02 20.10
#